data_AF-A0AAN7ZMC5-F1
#
_entry.id   AF-A0AAN7ZMC5-F1
#
_cell.length_a   1.000
_cell.length_b   1.000
_cell.length_c   1.000
_cell.angle_alpha   90.00
_cell.angle_beta   90.00
_cell.angle_gamma   90.00
#
_symmetry.space_group_name_H-M   'P 1'
#
loop_
_entity.id
_entity.type
_entity.pdbx_description
1 polymer ?
#
loop_
_entity_poly.entity_id
_entity_poly.type
_entity_poly.pdbx_seq_one_letter_code
_entity_poly.pdbx_strand_id
1 'polypeptide(L)' 'MVQSNIPLNKLQNNCFKSFWEEYSKKHVPDESTLRKNYVSSVYDETIQKIKELIGSHCIWFTVDETTDACGRST' A
#
# COMPACT_ATOMS: atom_id res chain seq x y z
N MET A 1 -7.45 -2.87 -3.30
CA MET A 1 -6.69 -1.65 -3.67
C MET A 1 -5.20 -1.84 -3.53
N VAL A 2 -4.68 -2.00 -2.30
CA VAL A 2 -3.24 -2.22 -2.05
C VAL A 2 -2.70 -3.42 -2.84
N GLN A 3 -3.35 -4.59 -2.71
CA GLN A 3 -2.98 -5.79 -3.47
C GLN A 3 -3.09 -5.62 -5.00
N SER A 4 -3.97 -4.74 -5.46
CA SER A 4 -4.20 -4.48 -6.89
C SER A 4 -3.34 -3.34 -7.44
N ASN A 5 -2.40 -2.81 -6.64
CA ASN A 5 -1.57 -1.65 -6.96
C ASN A 5 -2.39 -0.41 -7.38
N ILE A 6 -3.58 -0.21 -6.79
CA ILE A 6 -4.43 0.94 -7.05
C ILE A 6 -4.14 2.03 -6.02
N PRO A 7 -3.72 3.24 -6.44
CA PRO A 7 -3.49 4.36 -5.53
C PRO A 7 -4.75 4.70 -4.72
N LEU A 8 -4.59 4.91 -3.41
CA LEU A 8 -5.72 5.18 -2.52
C LEU A 8 -6.42 6.52 -2.82
N ASN A 9 -5.68 7.50 -3.37
CA ASN A 9 -6.26 8.78 -3.79
C ASN A 9 -7.35 8.66 -4.87
N LYS A 10 -7.42 7.53 -5.58
CA LYS A 10 -8.52 7.25 -6.51
C LYS A 10 -9.88 7.18 -5.82
N LEU A 11 -9.93 6.96 -4.50
CA LEU A 11 -11.16 7.00 -3.71
C LEU A 11 -11.72 8.40 -3.52
N GLN A 12 -10.93 9.45 -3.76
CA GLN A 12 -11.40 10.83 -3.74
C GLN A 12 -12.28 11.16 -4.96
N ASN A 13 -12.34 10.29 -5.96
CA ASN A 13 -13.26 10.44 -7.08
C ASN A 13 -14.67 10.00 -6.66
N ASN A 14 -15.60 10.94 -6.61
CA ASN A 14 -16.98 10.67 -6.18
C ASN A 14 -17.70 9.61 -7.02
N CYS A 15 -17.51 9.61 -8.36
CA CYS A 15 -18.13 8.59 -9.22
C CYS A 15 -17.60 7.19 -8.89
N PHE A 16 -16.28 7.08 -8.68
CA PHE A 16 -15.65 5.82 -8.30
C PHE A 16 -16.10 5.35 -6.91
N LYS A 17 -16.21 6.28 -5.95
CA LYS A 17 -16.68 5.99 -4.60
C LYS A 17 -18.14 5.50 -4.61
N SER A 18 -19.05 6.22 -5.27
CA SER A 18 -20.47 5.84 -5.36
C SER A 18 -20.66 4.47 -6.02
N PHE A 19 -19.90 4.17 -7.09
CA PHE A 19 -19.92 2.87 -7.74
C PHE A 19 -19.58 1.72 -6.77
N TRP A 20 -18.54 1.91 -5.95
CA TRP A 20 -18.16 0.91 -4.96
C TRP A 20 -19.15 0.79 -3.82
N GLU A 21 -19.74 1.90 -3.36
CA GLU A 21 -20.74 1.87 -2.29
C GLU A 21 -22.02 1.17 -2.73
N GLU A 22 -22.46 1.38 -3.98
CA GLU A 22 -23.61 0.71 -4.57
C GLU A 22 -23.39 -0.81 -4.70
N TYR A 23 -22.23 -1.21 -5.22
CA TYR A 23 -21.92 -2.64 -5.43
C TYR A 23 -21.62 -3.38 -4.12
N SER A 24 -20.82 -2.78 -3.24
CA SER A 24 -20.39 -3.38 -1.96
C SER A 24 -21.48 -3.32 -0.89
N LYS A 25 -22.47 -2.43 -1.05
CA LYS A 25 -23.48 -2.08 -0.02
C LYS A 25 -22.86 -1.67 1.31
N LYS A 26 -21.64 -1.12 1.26
CA LYS A 26 -20.85 -0.69 2.41
C LYS A 26 -20.27 0.68 2.11
N HIS A 27 -20.23 1.53 3.13
CA HIS A 27 -19.57 2.83 3.03
C HIS A 27 -18.07 2.64 2.79
N VAL A 28 -17.54 3.39 1.83
CA VAL A 28 -16.10 3.38 1.52
C VAL A 28 -15.42 4.46 2.37
N PRO A 29 -14.53 4.07 3.30
CA PRO A 29 -13.81 5.03 4.14
C PRO A 29 -12.87 5.92 3.30
N ASP A 30 -12.62 7.13 3.82
CA ASP A 30 -11.69 8.07 3.21
C ASP A 30 -10.26 7.53 3.11
N GLU A 31 -9.50 8.03 2.14
CA GLU A 31 -8.08 7.70 1.94
C GLU A 31 -7.28 7.83 3.24
N SER A 32 -7.49 8.89 4.02
CA SER A 32 -6.76 9.13 5.27
C SER A 32 -7.07 8.06 6.32
N THR A 33 -8.31 7.58 6.33
CA THR A 33 -8.75 6.51 7.24
C THR A 33 -8.11 5.19 6.85
N LEU A 34 -8.10 4.85 5.57
CA LEU A 34 -7.46 3.63 5.05
C LEU A 34 -5.95 3.64 5.30
N ARG A 35 -5.29 4.76 5.03
CA ARG A 35 -3.85 4.92 5.26
C ARG A 35 -3.46 4.70 6.72
N LYS A 36 -4.24 5.24 7.67
CA LYS A 36 -3.92 5.13 9.10
C LYS A 36 -4.26 3.76 9.68
N ASN A 37 -5.44 3.24 9.36
CA ASN A 37 -5.99 2.06 10.07
C ASN A 37 -5.74 0.74 9.35
N TYR A 38 -5.59 0.75 8.02
CA TYR A 38 -5.50 -0.48 7.22
C TYR A 38 -4.12 -0.70 6.62
N VAL A 39 -3.47 0.34 6.10
CA VAL A 39 -2.16 0.19 5.45
C VAL A 39 -1.08 -0.23 6.45
N SER A 40 -1.08 0.36 7.66
CA SER A 40 -0.10 -0.01 8.70
C SER A 40 -0.24 -1.48 9.11
N SER A 41 -1.46 -1.93 9.41
CA SER A 41 -1.68 -3.31 9.86
C SER A 41 -1.31 -4.33 8.77
N VAL A 42 -1.68 -4.07 7.51
CA VAL A 42 -1.32 -4.95 6.39
C VAL A 42 0.19 -5.00 6.17
N TYR A 43 0.89 -3.86 6.32
CA TYR A 43 2.35 -3.84 6.24
C TYR A 43 2.97 -4.70 7.34
N ASP A 44 2.57 -4.48 8.59
CA ASP A 44 3.10 -5.21 9.73
C ASP A 44 2.85 -6.72 9.62
N GLU A 45 1.64 -7.12 9.25
CA GLU A 45 1.31 -8.54 8.99
C GLU A 45 2.16 -9.14 7.87
N THR A 46 2.36 -8.40 6.78
CA THR A 46 3.14 -8.89 5.63
C THR A 46 4.62 -9.04 6.00
N ILE A 47 5.17 -8.07 6.73
CA ILE A 47 6.55 -8.14 7.24
C ILE A 47 6.71 -9.30 8.22
N GLN A 48 5.74 -9.54 9.11
CA GLN A 48 5.79 -10.69 10.01
C GLN A 48 5.78 -12.01 9.25
N LYS A 49 4.90 -12.17 8.25
CA LYS A 49 4.88 -13.36 7.39
C LYS A 49 6.21 -13.59 6.67
N ILE A 50 6.84 -12.53 6.17
CA ILE A 50 8.16 -12.61 5.54
C ILE A 50 9.23 -13.05 6.55
N LYS A 51 9.22 -12.48 7.76
CA LYS A 51 10.14 -12.87 8.84
C LYS A 51 9.95 -14.32 9.27
N GLU A 52 8.71 -14.77 9.42
CA GLU A 52 8.39 -16.17 9.73
C GLU A 52 8.87 -17.11 8.62
N LEU A 53 8.69 -16.73 7.35
CA LEU A 53 9.15 -17.50 6.20
C LEU A 53 10.68 -17.63 6.16
N ILE A 54 11.40 -16.54 6.48
CA ILE A 54 12.87 -16.54 6.56
C ILE A 54 13.33 -17.35 7.79
N GLY A 55 12.58 -17.30 8.90
CA GLY A 55 12.91 -18.04 10.13
C GLY A 55 14.30 -17.68 10.66
N SER A 56 15.17 -18.69 10.82
CA SER A 56 16.56 -18.54 11.30
C SER A 56 17.61 -18.51 10.18
N HIS A 57 17.20 -18.30 8.94
CA HIS A 57 18.13 -18.29 7.80
C HIS A 57 18.91 -16.97 7.73
N CYS A 58 20.14 -17.03 7.20
CA CYS A 58 20.96 -15.84 6.99
C CYS A 58 20.35 -14.94 5.91
N ILE A 59 20.22 -13.64 6.22
CA ILE A 59 19.75 -12.62 5.28
C ILE A 59 20.98 -11.98 4.62
N TRP A 60 21.00 -11.96 3.29
CA TRP A 60 21.95 -11.18 2.53
C TRP A 60 21.24 -9.95 1.95
N PHE A 61 21.85 -8.77 2.08
CA PHE A 61 21.37 -7.54 1.46
C PHE A 61 22.45 -7.01 0.52
N THR A 62 22.04 -6.62 -0.68
CA THR A 62 22.89 -5.90 -1.63
C THR A 62 22.29 -4.52 -1.80
N VAL A 63 23.10 -3.48 -1.63
CA VAL A 63 22.70 -2.10 -1.81
C VAL A 63 23.11 -1.67 -3.21
N ASP A 64 22.14 -1.27 -4.01
CA ASP A 64 22.35 -0.70 -5.34
C ASP A 64 21.99 0.80 -5.29
N GLU A 65 22.95 1.64 -5.68
CA GLU A 65 22.75 3.09 -5.76
C GLU A 65 22.32 3.44 -7.18
N THR A 66 21.01 3.64 -7.37
CA THR A 66 20.46 4.12 -8.64
C THR A 66 20.26 5.62 -8.59
N THR A 67 21.00 6.35 -9.43
CA THR A 67 20.80 7.78 -9.65
C THR A 67 19.62 7.97 -10.59
N ASP A 68 18.57 8.66 -10.13
CA ASP A 68 17.45 9.04 -11.00
C ASP A 68 17.98 9.93 -12.13
N ALA A 69 17.76 9.51 -13.39
CA ALA A 69 18.16 10.27 -14.57
C ALA A 69 17.43 11.62 -14.66
N CYS A 70 16.23 11.71 -14.05
CA CYS A 70 15.54 12.96 -13.83
C CYS A 70 16.13 13.64 -12.58
N GLY A 71 17.31 14.24 -12.73
CA GLY A 71 17.91 15.06 -11.69
C GLY A 71 16.87 16.07 -11.18
N ARG A 72 16.45 15.95 -9.92
CA ARG A 72 15.56 16.92 -9.30
C ARG A 72 16.33 18.23 -9.22
N SER A 73 16.10 19.12 -10.17
CA SER A 73 16.49 20.53 -10.05
C SER A 73 15.77 21.08 -8.82
N THR A 74 16.54 21.31 -7.78
CA THR A 74 16.14 22.01 -6.56
C THR A 74 15.80 23.46 -6.84
#